data_AF-A0A941CWN5-F1
#
_entry.id   AF-A0A941CWN5-F1
#
_cell.length_a   1.000
_cell.length_b   1.000
_cell.length_c   1.000
_cell.angle_alpha   90.00
_cell.angle_beta   90.00
_cell.angle_gamma   90.00
#
_symmetry.space_group_name_H-M   'P 1'
#
loop_
_entity.id
_entity.type
_entity.pdbx_description
1 polymer ?
#
loop_
_entity_poly.entity_id
_entity_poly.type
_entity_poly.pdbx_seq_one_letter_code
_entity_poly.pdbx_strand_id
1 'polypeptide(L)'
;MFIERRVNTSTGAVELWRCQWENHEGSPAKKHYLSKICDEQPINPDADGGLSEKAAICWAYGRTLGNIAVFSPSLLGHFPGRSGNDAVLPCDFAHAGKFRHGADRLWCRTHQTHWGTKADLEAYDQAGEMRCANHAQQMNYVVSPLTVNVNQHAEVGIWCSLPAALSTEEIKPRPPKIHVHVREVAGEKKVIDKDFDAIATLYSSSLGLFGNQEITRVNITPPAAFDYVYAVERGQEMDCINCSSCGYPHLDLADFARTPHRKHFCGNCGRDSTWSKGPIVSTPLKPLHDTFAKNLKYETPSRTLDLDQYKGCHYTVWASTPAIVWTAERPQEFGIHVHVHDGTSRIVDDTFGEVKLDGAPLERAKLIEAMIARSVV
;
A
#
# COMPACT_ATOMS: atom_id res chain seq x y z
N MET A 1 -13.98 19.02 -30.32
CA MET A 1 -13.43 19.65 -29.11
C MET A 1 -12.33 18.77 -28.55
N PHE A 2 -11.34 19.35 -27.88
CA PHE A 2 -10.20 18.66 -27.26
C PHE A 2 -9.73 19.44 -26.02
N ILE A 3 -8.81 18.86 -25.27
CA ILE A 3 -8.21 19.48 -24.09
C ILE A 3 -6.79 19.93 -24.44
N GLU A 4 -6.42 21.11 -23.97
CA GLU A 4 -5.07 21.65 -24.11
C GLU A 4 -4.53 22.08 -22.76
N ARG A 5 -3.24 21.80 -22.53
CA ARG A 5 -2.47 22.30 -21.39
C ARG A 5 -1.92 23.69 -21.69
N ARG A 6 -2.08 24.63 -20.76
CA ARG A 6 -1.54 25.98 -20.87
C ARG A 6 -0.87 26.38 -19.56
N VAL A 7 0.34 26.92 -19.61
CA VAL A 7 0.97 27.52 -18.43
C VAL A 7 0.38 28.90 -18.20
N ASN A 8 -0.16 29.13 -17.00
CA ASN A 8 -0.54 30.46 -16.56
C ASN A 8 0.73 31.24 -16.21
N THR A 9 1.05 32.27 -17.00
CA THR A 9 2.29 33.04 -16.83
C THR A 9 2.36 33.84 -15.54
N SER A 10 1.22 34.10 -14.88
CA SER A 10 1.16 34.87 -13.63
C SER A 10 1.36 33.99 -12.39
N THR A 11 0.87 32.75 -12.41
CA THR A 11 0.93 31.83 -11.25
C THR A 11 1.93 30.70 -11.43
N GLY A 12 2.42 30.46 -12.64
CA GLY A 12 3.24 29.29 -12.99
C GLY A 12 2.47 27.97 -13.03
N ALA A 13 1.18 27.96 -12.70
CA ALA A 13 0.35 26.77 -12.70
C ALA A 13 0.06 26.29 -14.12
N VAL A 14 -0.05 24.97 -14.29
CA VAL A 14 -0.49 24.37 -15.56
C VAL A 14 -2.01 24.24 -15.52
N GLU A 15 -2.70 24.92 -16.42
CA GLU A 15 -4.15 24.92 -16.53
C GLU A 15 -4.60 23.98 -17.65
N LEU A 16 -5.71 23.28 -17.41
CA LEU A 16 -6.38 22.47 -18.43
C LEU A 16 -7.53 23.27 -19.03
N TRP A 17 -7.52 23.38 -20.37
CA TRP A 17 -8.50 24.18 -21.10
C TRP A 17 -9.26 23.34 -22.11
N ARG A 18 -10.57 23.57 -22.17
CA ARG A 18 -11.40 23.10 -23.27
C ARG A 18 -11.13 23.93 -24.51
N CYS A 19 -10.82 23.27 -25.61
CA CYS A 19 -10.47 23.89 -26.87
C CYS A 19 -11.26 23.31 -28.05
N GLN A 20 -11.35 24.11 -29.10
CA GLN A 20 -11.79 23.65 -30.42
C GLN A 20 -10.90 24.23 -31.51
N TRP A 21 -10.84 23.55 -32.65
CA TRP A 21 -10.25 24.10 -33.85
C TRP A 21 -11.29 24.95 -34.56
N GLU A 22 -10.91 26.18 -34.89
CA GLU A 22 -11.61 27.04 -35.80
C GLU A 22 -10.94 26.91 -37.17
N ASN A 23 -11.68 26.35 -38.14
CA ASN A 23 -11.22 26.14 -39.51
C ASN A 23 -12.14 26.91 -40.44
N HIS A 24 -11.68 28.06 -40.92
CA HIS A 24 -12.34 28.78 -42.01
C HIS A 24 -11.63 28.47 -43.32
N GLU A 25 -12.40 28.31 -44.40
CA GLU A 25 -11.85 28.06 -45.72
C GLU A 25 -10.88 29.20 -46.12
N GLY A 26 -9.65 28.85 -46.49
CA GLY A 26 -8.59 29.82 -46.82
C GLY A 26 -7.84 30.44 -45.64
N SER A 27 -8.18 30.11 -44.39
CA SER A 27 -7.47 30.58 -43.19
C SER A 27 -6.69 29.47 -42.48
N PRO A 28 -5.55 29.76 -41.84
CA PRO A 28 -4.86 28.78 -41.00
C PRO A 28 -5.76 28.32 -39.86
N ALA A 29 -5.74 27.00 -39.57
CA ALA A 29 -6.44 26.43 -38.44
C ALA A 29 -6.02 27.14 -37.14
N LYS A 30 -6.99 27.73 -36.43
CA LYS A 30 -6.74 28.47 -35.19
C LYS A 30 -7.30 27.70 -34.00
N LYS A 31 -6.52 27.62 -32.93
CA LYS A 31 -6.97 27.04 -31.66
C LYS A 31 -7.77 28.08 -30.89
N HIS A 32 -9.01 27.73 -30.55
CA HIS A 32 -9.90 28.57 -29.76
C HIS A 32 -10.10 27.97 -28.36
N TYR A 33 -9.72 28.72 -27.33
CA TYR A 33 -9.86 28.34 -25.92
C TYR A 33 -11.23 28.76 -25.42
N LEU A 34 -12.07 27.79 -25.05
CA LEU A 34 -13.47 28.01 -24.69
C LEU A 34 -13.62 28.30 -23.19
N SER A 35 -13.07 27.44 -22.35
CA SER A 35 -13.17 27.56 -20.89
C SER A 35 -12.07 26.79 -20.18
N LYS A 36 -11.68 27.29 -19.00
CA LYS A 36 -10.79 26.58 -18.07
C LYS A 36 -11.57 25.45 -17.41
N ILE A 37 -10.97 24.25 -17.37
CA ILE A 37 -11.52 23.06 -16.73
C ILE A 37 -11.06 23.03 -15.26
N CYS A 38 -9.75 23.01 -15.04
CA CYS A 38 -9.13 23.01 -13.72
C CYS A 38 -7.63 23.34 -13.81
N ASP A 39 -6.97 23.38 -12.65
CA ASP A 39 -5.51 23.41 -12.53
C ASP A 39 -4.97 21.99 -12.38
N GLU A 40 -4.01 21.63 -13.23
CA GLU A 40 -3.23 20.39 -13.11
C GLU A 40 -2.42 20.47 -11.81
N GLN A 41 -2.51 19.44 -10.98
CA GLN A 41 -1.75 19.39 -9.75
C GLN A 41 -0.29 19.00 -10.08
N PRO A 42 0.70 19.67 -9.47
CA PRO A 42 2.09 19.29 -9.69
C PRO A 42 2.28 17.82 -9.28
N ILE A 43 3.19 17.13 -9.98
CA ILE A 43 3.76 15.88 -9.46
C ILE A 43 4.52 16.31 -8.21
N ASN A 44 3.94 16.07 -7.04
CA ASN A 44 4.56 16.48 -5.80
C ASN A 44 5.69 15.48 -5.53
N PRO A 45 6.98 15.88 -5.51
CA PRO A 45 7.93 15.15 -4.68
C PRO A 45 7.38 15.19 -3.25
N ASP A 46 7.60 14.15 -2.46
CA ASP A 46 7.20 14.14 -1.05
C ASP A 46 7.52 15.51 -0.45
N ALA A 47 6.50 16.22 0.07
CA ALA A 47 6.65 17.62 0.50
C ALA A 47 7.93 17.76 1.34
N ASP A 48 8.78 18.72 0.95
CA ASP A 48 10.10 18.95 1.54
C ASP A 48 10.06 18.72 3.04
N GLY A 49 10.68 17.62 3.45
CA GLY A 49 10.89 17.32 4.85
C GLY A 49 9.94 16.32 5.52
N GLY A 50 9.11 15.53 4.82
CA GLY A 50 8.62 14.16 5.19
C GLY A 50 8.12 13.83 6.62
N LEU A 51 8.16 14.80 7.54
CA LEU A 51 8.22 14.68 9.00
C LEU A 51 7.04 15.39 9.67
N SER A 52 6.13 15.99 8.88
CA SER A 52 4.94 16.61 9.49
C SER A 52 3.96 15.51 9.91
N GLU A 53 3.56 15.52 11.19
CA GLU A 53 2.60 14.58 11.81
C GLU A 53 1.19 14.62 11.18
N LYS A 54 0.92 15.62 10.34
CA LYS A 54 -0.37 15.81 9.63
C LYS A 54 -0.33 15.16 8.25
N ALA A 55 -0.23 13.83 8.23
CA ALA A 55 -0.34 13.03 7.00
C ALA A 55 -1.53 12.09 7.08
N ALA A 56 -2.15 11.80 5.94
CA ALA A 56 -3.15 10.74 5.83
C ALA A 56 -2.67 9.67 4.83
N ILE A 57 -2.97 8.42 5.16
CA ILE A 57 -2.79 7.26 4.29
C ILE A 57 -4.17 6.90 3.76
N CYS A 58 -4.30 6.72 2.45
CA CYS A 58 -5.54 6.26 1.84
C CYS A 58 -5.32 5.14 0.85
N TRP A 59 -6.27 4.22 0.79
CA TRP A 59 -6.23 3.10 -0.16
C TRP A 59 -7.65 2.62 -0.45
N ALA A 60 -7.80 1.82 -1.50
CA ALA A 60 -9.05 1.12 -1.77
C ALA A 60 -8.76 -0.37 -1.91
N TYR A 61 -9.67 -1.20 -1.37
CA TYR A 61 -9.68 -2.64 -1.62
C TYR A 61 -10.01 -2.91 -3.10
N GLY A 62 -9.44 -3.98 -3.64
CA GLY A 62 -9.57 -4.33 -5.06
C GLY A 62 -8.89 -3.38 -6.06
N ARG A 63 -8.05 -2.44 -5.62
CA ARG A 63 -7.19 -1.66 -6.53
C ARG A 63 -5.95 -2.47 -6.89
N THR A 64 -5.44 -2.19 -8.09
CA THR A 64 -4.31 -2.93 -8.66
C THR A 64 -2.98 -2.21 -8.53
N LEU A 65 -2.97 -0.98 -7.99
CA LEU A 65 -1.77 -0.16 -7.84
C LEU A 65 -1.76 0.61 -6.52
N GLY A 66 -0.58 1.08 -6.12
CA GLY A 66 -0.43 2.00 -5.00
C GLY A 66 -0.03 3.43 -5.40
N ASN A 67 -0.89 4.40 -5.09
CA ASN A 67 -0.48 5.73 -4.65
C ASN A 67 -1.26 6.05 -3.38
N ILE A 68 -0.62 5.75 -2.26
CA ILE A 68 -1.29 5.58 -0.97
C ILE A 68 -1.22 6.85 -0.13
N ALA A 69 -0.33 7.75 -0.48
CA ALA A 69 -0.07 8.94 0.30
C ALA A 69 -0.97 10.09 -0.15
N VAL A 70 -1.70 10.65 0.81
CA VAL A 70 -2.49 11.86 0.60
C VAL A 70 -1.69 13.04 1.12
N PHE A 71 -1.04 13.75 0.19
CA PHE A 71 -0.22 14.92 0.50
C PHE A 71 -0.90 16.24 0.19
N SER A 72 -1.98 16.23 -0.59
CA SER A 72 -2.66 17.47 -0.92
C SER A 72 -3.36 18.05 0.32
N PRO A 73 -3.09 19.30 0.70
CA PRO A 73 -3.87 20.00 1.74
C PRO A 73 -5.37 20.01 1.43
N SER A 74 -5.74 20.00 0.14
CA SER A 74 -7.13 19.93 -0.30
C SER A 74 -7.81 18.60 -0.01
N LEU A 75 -7.07 17.54 0.33
CA LEU A 75 -7.61 16.22 0.65
C LEU A 75 -7.70 15.97 2.17
N LEU A 76 -6.81 16.58 2.97
CA LEU A 76 -6.74 16.39 4.42
C LEU A 76 -8.00 16.85 5.17
N GLY A 77 -8.82 17.73 4.58
CA GLY A 77 -10.08 18.20 5.16
C GLY A 77 -11.31 17.32 4.89
N HIS A 78 -11.16 16.23 4.13
CA HIS A 78 -12.29 15.42 3.65
C HIS A 78 -12.48 14.09 4.39
N PHE A 79 -11.73 13.85 5.47
CA PHE A 79 -11.84 12.62 6.25
C PHE A 79 -12.95 12.70 7.31
N PRO A 80 -13.90 11.75 7.34
CA PRO A 80 -14.96 11.70 8.36
C PRO A 80 -14.46 11.51 9.80
N GLY A 81 -13.26 10.92 9.98
CA GLY A 81 -12.70 10.59 11.29
C GLY A 81 -11.19 10.44 11.29
N ARG A 82 -10.67 9.66 12.27
CA ARG A 82 -9.24 9.33 12.36
C ARG A 82 -8.85 8.09 11.56
N SER A 83 -9.77 7.16 11.39
CA SER A 83 -9.66 6.05 10.45
C SER A 83 -11.06 5.61 10.03
N GLY A 84 -11.15 4.94 8.89
CA GLY A 84 -12.43 4.47 8.36
C GLY A 84 -12.30 3.90 6.95
N ASN A 85 -13.43 3.50 6.40
CA ASN A 85 -13.59 2.93 5.05
C ASN A 85 -14.65 3.66 4.22
N ASP A 86 -15.01 4.88 4.63
CA ASP A 86 -16.16 5.64 4.16
C ASP A 86 -15.79 7.01 3.56
N ALA A 87 -14.49 7.33 3.42
CA ALA A 87 -14.05 8.62 2.90
C ALA A 87 -14.31 8.72 1.39
N VAL A 88 -15.07 9.74 0.98
CA VAL A 88 -15.23 10.12 -0.43
C VAL A 88 -14.33 11.32 -0.69
N LEU A 89 -13.24 11.09 -1.42
CA LEU A 89 -12.19 12.08 -1.62
C LEU A 89 -12.31 12.76 -2.99
N PRO A 90 -11.98 14.05 -3.13
CA PRO A 90 -11.97 14.69 -4.43
C PRO A 90 -10.90 14.08 -5.36
N CYS A 91 -11.12 14.24 -6.66
CA CYS A 91 -10.19 13.77 -7.67
C CYS A 91 -8.93 14.65 -7.71
N ASP A 92 -7.77 14.01 -7.70
CA ASP A 92 -6.47 14.67 -7.85
C ASP A 92 -5.84 14.26 -9.19
N PHE A 93 -5.80 15.17 -10.17
CA PHE A 93 -5.37 14.87 -11.53
C PHE A 93 -3.95 15.33 -11.84
N ALA A 94 -3.16 14.41 -12.40
CA ALA A 94 -1.85 14.67 -12.98
C ALA A 94 -1.80 14.25 -14.45
N HIS A 95 -0.92 14.87 -15.25
CA HIS A 95 -0.75 14.49 -16.65
C HIS A 95 -0.01 13.15 -16.82
N ALA A 96 -0.61 12.26 -17.61
CA ALA A 96 -0.18 10.87 -17.81
C ALA A 96 0.19 10.55 -19.27
N GLY A 97 0.60 11.57 -20.02
CA GLY A 97 0.97 11.47 -21.43
C GLY A 97 -0.23 11.60 -22.36
N LYS A 98 -0.21 10.89 -23.48
CA LYS A 98 -1.26 10.95 -24.50
C LYS A 98 -1.85 9.56 -24.75
N PHE A 99 -3.13 9.52 -25.12
CA PHE A 99 -3.76 8.34 -25.69
C PHE A 99 -3.19 8.04 -27.08
N ARG A 100 -3.45 6.83 -27.60
CA ARG A 100 -2.98 6.40 -28.94
C ARG A 100 -3.45 7.33 -30.07
N HIS A 101 -4.60 7.99 -29.88
CA HIS A 101 -5.14 8.98 -30.83
C HIS A 101 -4.63 10.41 -30.58
N GLY A 102 -3.58 10.58 -29.77
CA GLY A 102 -2.87 11.85 -29.59
C GLY A 102 -3.50 12.86 -28.64
N ALA A 103 -4.67 12.56 -28.05
CA ALA A 103 -5.27 13.42 -27.02
C ALA A 103 -4.56 13.25 -25.68
N ASP A 104 -4.57 14.29 -24.85
CA ASP A 104 -4.01 14.23 -23.51
C ASP A 104 -4.74 13.21 -22.64
N ARG A 105 -3.95 12.45 -21.88
CA ARG A 105 -4.40 11.46 -20.91
C ARG A 105 -4.04 11.96 -19.53
N LEU A 106 -5.02 12.02 -18.66
CA LEU A 106 -4.85 12.43 -17.26
C LEU A 106 -4.98 11.21 -16.36
N TRP A 107 -4.42 11.31 -15.17
CA TRP A 107 -4.42 10.27 -14.16
C TRP A 107 -4.96 10.82 -12.85
N CYS A 108 -6.02 10.20 -12.33
CA CYS A 108 -6.49 10.49 -10.99
C CYS A 108 -5.63 9.73 -9.99
N ARG A 109 -4.79 10.44 -9.22
CA ARG A 109 -3.93 9.86 -8.18
C ARG A 109 -4.74 9.23 -7.05
N THR A 110 -5.82 9.89 -6.63
CA THR A 110 -6.71 9.42 -5.56
C THR A 110 -7.35 8.07 -5.89
N HIS A 111 -7.96 7.96 -7.08
CA HIS A 111 -8.80 6.82 -7.45
C HIS A 111 -8.16 5.89 -8.49
N GLN A 112 -6.92 6.20 -8.87
CA GLN A 112 -6.07 5.41 -9.75
C GLN A 112 -6.75 4.99 -11.04
N THR A 113 -7.26 5.96 -11.77
CA THR A 113 -7.87 5.74 -13.08
C THR A 113 -7.51 6.85 -14.06
N HIS A 114 -7.44 6.50 -15.34
CA HIS A 114 -7.25 7.49 -16.38
C HIS A 114 -8.52 8.31 -16.60
N TRP A 115 -8.33 9.53 -17.08
CA TRP A 115 -9.39 10.43 -17.50
C TRP A 115 -8.99 11.10 -18.81
N GLY A 116 -9.96 11.43 -19.64
CA GLY A 116 -9.79 12.14 -20.92
C GLY A 116 -10.39 11.40 -22.10
N THR A 117 -11.23 10.40 -21.85
CA THR A 117 -12.05 9.72 -22.87
C THR A 117 -13.24 10.59 -23.28
N LYS A 118 -13.98 10.17 -24.32
CA LYS A 118 -15.22 10.86 -24.71
C LYS A 118 -16.28 10.83 -23.61
N ALA A 119 -16.43 9.70 -22.92
CA ALA A 119 -17.37 9.54 -21.81
C ALA A 119 -17.03 10.50 -20.65
N ASP A 120 -15.74 10.68 -20.36
CA ASP A 120 -15.29 11.64 -19.34
C ASP A 120 -15.65 13.09 -19.68
N LEU A 121 -15.51 13.47 -20.96
CA LEU A 121 -15.88 14.79 -21.45
C LEU A 121 -17.39 15.03 -21.38
N GLU A 122 -18.19 14.03 -21.78
CA GLU A 122 -19.65 14.07 -21.69
C GLU A 122 -20.12 14.15 -20.24
N ALA A 123 -19.51 13.40 -19.32
CA ALA A 123 -19.81 13.48 -17.89
C ALA A 123 -19.49 14.87 -17.32
N TYR A 124 -18.36 15.46 -17.73
CA TYR A 124 -18.02 16.83 -17.36
C TYR A 124 -19.03 17.85 -17.92
N ASP A 125 -19.48 17.69 -19.17
CA ASP A 125 -20.51 18.57 -19.76
C ASP A 125 -21.81 18.59 -18.97
N GLN A 126 -22.18 17.44 -18.38
CA GLN A 126 -23.39 17.31 -17.58
C GLN A 126 -23.20 17.83 -16.15
N ALA A 127 -22.07 17.52 -15.52
CA ALA A 127 -21.84 17.82 -14.11
C ALA A 127 -21.24 19.21 -13.85
N GLY A 128 -20.55 19.80 -14.85
CA GLY A 128 -19.77 21.03 -14.69
C GLY A 128 -18.53 20.87 -13.80
N GLU A 129 -18.17 19.65 -13.41
CA GLU A 129 -17.03 19.35 -12.54
C GLU A 129 -16.23 18.16 -13.10
N MET A 130 -14.90 18.28 -13.01
CA MET A 130 -14.00 17.23 -13.47
C MET A 130 -13.90 16.11 -12.43
N ARG A 131 -14.51 14.97 -12.77
CA ARG A 131 -14.55 13.78 -11.92
C ARG A 131 -14.09 12.56 -12.70
N CYS A 132 -13.30 11.72 -12.04
CA CYS A 132 -12.92 10.44 -12.63
C CYS A 132 -14.07 9.42 -12.52
N ALA A 133 -13.99 8.33 -13.29
CA ALA A 133 -14.99 7.27 -13.27
C ALA A 133 -15.24 6.66 -11.86
N ASN A 134 -14.24 6.77 -10.98
CA ASN A 134 -14.26 6.22 -9.62
C ASN A 134 -14.48 7.29 -8.52
N HIS A 135 -14.87 8.52 -8.86
CA HIS A 135 -14.90 9.65 -7.90
C HIS A 135 -15.81 9.46 -6.68
N ALA A 136 -16.82 8.60 -6.78
CA ALA A 136 -17.75 8.31 -5.69
C ALA A 136 -17.32 7.08 -4.86
N GLN A 137 -16.19 6.47 -5.19
CA GLN A 137 -15.70 5.31 -4.46
C GLN A 137 -15.30 5.73 -3.05
N GLN A 138 -15.76 4.95 -2.06
CA GLN A 138 -15.29 5.08 -0.69
C GLN A 138 -13.87 4.52 -0.56
N MET A 139 -13.03 5.30 0.11
CA MET A 139 -11.63 4.99 0.37
C MET A 139 -11.45 4.63 1.85
N ASN A 140 -10.56 3.68 2.09
CA ASN A 140 -10.03 3.44 3.42
C ASN A 140 -8.98 4.49 3.74
N TYR A 141 -8.89 4.86 5.01
CA TYR A 141 -7.97 5.89 5.45
C TYR A 141 -7.52 5.74 6.89
N VAL A 142 -6.34 6.31 7.17
CA VAL A 142 -5.84 6.60 8.51
C VAL A 142 -5.25 8.02 8.49
N VAL A 143 -5.78 8.90 9.32
CA VAL A 143 -5.25 10.24 9.58
C VAL A 143 -4.26 10.16 10.73
N SER A 144 -3.09 10.77 10.57
CA SER A 144 -1.98 10.71 11.53
C SER A 144 -1.64 9.27 11.92
N PRO A 145 -1.26 8.42 10.93
CA PRO A 145 -0.91 7.04 11.20
C PRO A 145 0.28 6.95 12.16
N LEU A 146 0.42 5.80 12.84
CA LEU A 146 1.66 5.51 13.55
C LEU A 146 2.82 5.67 12.58
N THR A 147 3.82 6.45 12.99
CA THR A 147 5.05 6.64 12.23
C THR A 147 6.19 6.01 13.02
N VAL A 148 6.85 5.00 12.43
CA VAL A 148 7.98 4.30 13.06
C VAL A 148 9.25 4.63 12.30
N ASN A 149 10.22 5.26 12.96
CA ASN A 149 11.55 5.44 12.39
C ASN A 149 12.43 4.25 12.79
N VAL A 150 12.75 3.40 11.82
CA VAL A 150 13.51 2.16 12.05
C VAL A 150 14.92 2.39 12.58
N ASN A 151 15.46 3.60 12.43
CA ASN A 151 16.80 3.96 12.91
C ASN A 151 16.80 4.56 14.33
N GLN A 152 15.63 4.81 14.91
CA GLN A 152 15.51 5.43 16.24
C GLN A 152 15.26 4.41 17.36
N HIS A 153 15.08 3.14 17.04
CA HIS A 153 14.75 2.09 17.99
C HIS A 153 15.75 0.94 17.89
N ALA A 154 15.99 0.24 19.01
CA ALA A 154 16.89 -0.90 19.04
C ALA A 154 16.34 -2.09 18.24
N GLU A 155 15.03 -2.36 18.34
CA GLU A 155 14.36 -3.39 17.55
C GLU A 155 13.02 -2.91 17.03
N VAL A 156 12.77 -3.15 15.75
CA VAL A 156 11.50 -2.93 15.07
C VAL A 156 11.13 -4.19 14.30
N GLY A 157 9.91 -4.66 14.54
CA GLY A 157 9.28 -5.72 13.78
C GLY A 157 7.96 -5.24 13.20
N ILE A 158 7.74 -5.44 11.90
CA ILE A 158 6.49 -5.07 11.21
C ILE A 158 6.03 -6.27 10.39
N TRP A 159 4.77 -6.69 10.60
CA TRP A 159 4.16 -7.83 9.90
C TRP A 159 2.79 -7.48 9.34
N CYS A 160 2.36 -8.31 8.38
CA CYS A 160 0.96 -8.41 8.03
C CYS A 160 0.22 -9.30 9.06
N SER A 161 -0.69 -8.72 9.83
CA SER A 161 -1.60 -9.43 10.74
C SER A 161 -2.80 -9.95 9.99
N LEU A 162 -2.80 -11.27 9.75
CA LEU A 162 -3.92 -11.99 9.12
C LEU A 162 -4.89 -12.53 10.20
N PRO A 163 -6.16 -12.79 9.85
CA PRO A 163 -7.08 -13.52 10.71
C PRO A 163 -6.48 -14.87 11.14
N ALA A 164 -6.94 -15.40 12.28
CA ALA A 164 -6.49 -16.69 12.76
C ALA A 164 -6.77 -17.83 11.76
N ALA A 165 -5.85 -18.80 11.73
CA ALA A 165 -6.05 -20.03 10.97
C ALA A 165 -7.04 -20.97 11.67
N LEU A 166 -6.97 -20.99 13.00
CA LEU A 166 -7.74 -21.87 13.86
C LEU A 166 -7.96 -21.17 15.20
N SER A 167 -9.15 -21.33 15.78
CA SER A 167 -9.49 -20.83 17.10
C SER A 167 -10.59 -21.70 17.70
N THR A 168 -10.64 -21.75 19.03
CA THR A 168 -11.80 -22.29 19.77
C THR A 168 -13.01 -21.36 19.68
N GLU A 169 -12.80 -20.10 19.34
CA GLU A 169 -13.86 -19.10 19.16
C GLU A 169 -14.18 -18.90 17.67
N GLU A 170 -15.30 -18.22 17.39
CA GLU A 170 -15.68 -17.88 16.01
C GLU A 170 -14.62 -16.96 15.37
N ILE A 171 -14.02 -17.43 14.26
CA ILE A 171 -13.10 -16.62 13.48
C ILE A 171 -13.89 -15.81 12.45
N LYS A 172 -14.09 -14.52 12.73
CA LYS A 172 -14.71 -13.60 11.77
C LYS A 172 -13.71 -13.22 10.67
N PRO A 173 -14.05 -13.37 9.38
CA PRO A 173 -13.26 -12.80 8.30
C PRO A 173 -13.06 -11.30 8.53
N ARG A 174 -11.85 -10.83 8.29
CA ARG A 174 -11.52 -9.40 8.43
C ARG A 174 -10.42 -9.01 7.45
N PRO A 175 -10.27 -7.71 7.17
CA PRO A 175 -9.09 -7.26 6.46
C PRO A 175 -7.80 -7.51 7.26
N PRO A 176 -6.67 -7.62 6.55
CA PRO A 176 -5.36 -7.59 7.18
C PRO A 176 -5.15 -6.32 8.00
N LYS A 177 -4.29 -6.40 9.01
CA LYS A 177 -3.79 -5.25 9.77
C LYS A 177 -2.28 -5.23 9.72
N ILE A 178 -1.67 -4.14 10.20
CA ILE A 178 -0.21 -4.04 10.35
C ILE A 178 0.15 -4.25 11.80
N HIS A 179 0.80 -5.36 12.11
CA HIS A 179 1.28 -5.65 13.46
C HIS A 179 2.66 -5.04 13.67
N VAL A 180 2.84 -4.33 14.78
CA VAL A 180 4.10 -3.62 15.06
C VAL A 180 4.64 -4.00 16.42
N HIS A 181 5.90 -4.40 16.44
CA HIS A 181 6.75 -4.49 17.62
C HIS A 181 7.78 -3.37 17.61
N VAL A 182 7.93 -2.65 18.73
CA VAL A 182 9.05 -1.72 18.97
C VAL A 182 9.66 -2.00 20.33
N ARG A 183 10.99 -2.00 20.40
CA ARG A 183 11.78 -1.96 21.65
C ARG A 183 12.80 -0.84 21.59
N GLU A 184 12.94 -0.11 22.69
CA GLU A 184 13.98 0.90 22.85
C GLU A 184 15.33 0.27 23.22
N VAL A 185 15.31 -0.90 23.85
CA VAL A 185 16.49 -1.69 24.23
C VAL A 185 16.29 -3.13 23.75
N ALA A 186 17.31 -3.69 23.10
CA ALA A 186 17.25 -5.05 22.55
C ALA A 186 16.96 -6.09 23.65
N GLY A 187 16.07 -7.04 23.36
CA GLY A 187 15.65 -8.08 24.30
C GLY A 187 14.72 -7.63 25.45
N GLU A 188 14.49 -6.33 25.66
CA GLU A 188 13.58 -5.84 26.71
C GLU A 188 12.10 -5.95 26.32
N LYS A 189 11.23 -5.47 27.21
CA LYS A 189 9.78 -5.43 26.97
C LYS A 189 9.48 -4.50 25.78
N LYS A 190 8.55 -4.94 24.93
CA LYS A 190 8.03 -4.14 23.82
C LYS A 190 7.33 -2.90 24.36
N VAL A 191 7.66 -1.73 23.81
CA VAL A 191 6.94 -0.47 24.05
C VAL A 191 5.74 -0.32 23.12
N ILE A 192 5.78 -0.99 21.95
CA ILE A 192 4.64 -1.16 21.05
C ILE A 192 4.50 -2.64 20.74
N ASP A 193 3.29 -3.16 20.91
CA ASP A 193 2.89 -4.53 20.59
C ASP A 193 1.39 -4.56 20.27
N LYS A 194 1.03 -4.17 19.05
CA LYS A 194 -0.37 -4.12 18.62
C LYS A 194 -0.54 -4.00 17.10
N ASP A 195 -1.78 -4.22 16.68
CA ASP A 195 -2.23 -4.02 15.31
C ASP A 195 -2.66 -2.57 15.03
N PHE A 196 -2.39 -2.13 13.81
CA PHE A 196 -2.79 -0.83 13.25
C PHE A 196 -3.47 -1.03 11.89
N ASP A 197 -4.38 -0.13 11.51
CA ASP A 197 -5.06 -0.23 10.22
C ASP A 197 -4.13 0.14 9.05
N ALA A 198 -3.18 1.06 9.26
CA ALA A 198 -2.05 1.35 8.38
C ALA A 198 -0.98 2.12 9.18
N ILE A 199 0.27 2.08 8.71
CA ILE A 199 1.39 2.80 9.34
C ILE A 199 2.26 3.49 8.29
N ALA A 200 3.10 4.42 8.75
CA ALA A 200 4.22 4.94 7.99
C ALA A 200 5.54 4.47 8.61
N THR A 201 6.49 4.09 7.76
CA THR A 201 7.85 3.76 8.16
C THR A 201 8.78 4.83 7.62
N LEU A 202 9.63 5.38 8.49
CA LEU A 202 10.70 6.29 8.12
C LEU A 202 12.03 5.57 8.15
N TYR A 203 12.91 5.91 7.21
CA TYR A 203 14.26 5.37 7.13
C TYR A 203 15.27 6.44 6.65
N SER A 204 16.57 6.17 6.81
CA SER A 204 17.61 7.09 6.36
C SER A 204 17.77 7.04 4.84
N SER A 205 17.74 8.19 4.16
CA SER A 205 17.99 8.29 2.71
C SER A 205 19.34 7.71 2.29
N SER A 206 20.32 7.67 3.21
CA SER A 206 21.63 7.05 2.98
C SER A 206 21.57 5.55 2.67
N LEU A 207 20.45 4.89 2.97
CA LEU A 207 20.25 3.47 2.64
C LEU A 207 19.93 3.24 1.15
N GLY A 208 19.55 4.29 0.41
CA GLY A 208 19.38 4.22 -1.04
C GLY A 208 18.33 3.20 -1.50
N LEU A 209 17.25 3.00 -0.74
CA LEU A 209 16.25 1.96 -1.02
C LEU A 209 15.51 2.16 -2.35
N PHE A 210 15.36 3.41 -2.79
CA PHE A 210 14.64 3.77 -4.01
C PHE A 210 15.49 4.67 -4.90
N GLY A 211 15.14 4.73 -6.18
CA GLY A 211 15.84 5.54 -7.17
C GLY A 211 15.69 7.04 -6.94
N ASN A 212 14.64 7.46 -6.21
CA ASN A 212 14.50 8.82 -5.70
C ASN A 212 14.94 8.86 -4.23
N GLN A 213 16.05 9.57 -3.95
CA GLN A 213 16.63 9.69 -2.62
C GLN A 213 15.81 10.57 -1.65
N GLU A 214 14.85 11.35 -2.17
CA GLU A 214 13.95 12.16 -1.35
C GLU A 214 12.88 11.32 -0.66
N ILE A 215 12.60 10.12 -1.20
CA ILE A 215 11.62 9.20 -0.63
C ILE A 215 12.21 8.55 0.60
N THR A 216 11.89 9.05 1.78
CA THR A 216 12.35 8.52 3.08
C THR A 216 11.22 7.92 3.92
N ARG A 217 10.00 7.95 3.37
CA ARG A 217 8.78 7.47 4.00
C ARG A 217 8.12 6.41 3.13
N VAL A 218 7.79 5.28 3.73
CA VAL A 218 7.00 4.22 3.09
C VAL A 218 5.73 4.01 3.88
N ASN A 219 4.58 4.24 3.26
CA ASN A 219 3.29 3.93 3.86
C ASN A 219 2.98 2.43 3.64
N ILE A 220 2.66 1.73 4.71
CA ILE A 220 2.33 0.30 4.69
C ILE A 220 0.83 0.16 4.94
N THR A 221 0.11 -0.38 3.95
CA THR A 221 -1.34 -0.59 4.00
C THR A 221 -1.68 -2.09 4.01
N PRO A 222 -2.88 -2.47 4.47
CA PRO A 222 -3.35 -3.85 4.46
C PRO A 222 -3.20 -4.58 3.11
N PRO A 223 -3.65 -4.03 1.95
CA PRO A 223 -3.48 -4.73 0.67
C PRO A 223 -2.01 -4.91 0.31
N ALA A 224 -1.16 -3.89 0.50
CA ALA A 224 0.26 -4.00 0.18
C ALA A 224 0.97 -5.04 1.06
N ALA A 225 0.67 -5.06 2.35
CA ALA A 225 1.23 -6.02 3.30
C ALA A 225 0.75 -7.45 3.01
N PHE A 226 -0.52 -7.62 2.65
CA PHE A 226 -1.09 -8.92 2.28
C PHE A 226 -0.46 -9.45 1.00
N ASP A 227 -0.43 -8.66 -0.06
CA ASP A 227 0.11 -9.07 -1.36
C ASP A 227 1.61 -9.40 -1.25
N TYR A 228 2.35 -8.66 -0.42
CA TYR A 228 3.73 -8.98 -0.09
C TYR A 228 3.86 -10.36 0.59
N VAL A 229 3.12 -10.62 1.67
CA VAL A 229 3.15 -11.93 2.35
C VAL A 229 2.72 -13.05 1.41
N TYR A 230 1.66 -12.83 0.63
CA TYR A 230 1.18 -13.78 -0.37
C TYR A 230 2.27 -14.16 -1.38
N ALA A 231 2.99 -13.17 -1.91
CA ALA A 231 4.06 -13.39 -2.86
C ALA A 231 5.28 -14.08 -2.22
N VAL A 232 5.66 -13.75 -0.98
CA VAL A 232 6.75 -14.43 -0.25
C VAL A 232 6.39 -15.91 0.00
N GLU A 233 5.21 -16.19 0.55
CA GLU A 233 4.77 -17.56 0.88
C GLU A 233 4.66 -18.46 -0.36
N ARG A 234 4.46 -17.87 -1.54
CA ARG A 234 4.40 -18.59 -2.83
C ARG A 234 5.71 -18.57 -3.62
N GLY A 235 6.78 -18.01 -3.06
CA GLY A 235 8.08 -17.93 -3.72
C GLY A 235 8.04 -17.16 -5.04
N GLN A 236 7.22 -16.11 -5.12
CA GLN A 236 7.11 -15.30 -6.33
C GLN A 236 8.31 -14.36 -6.46
N GLU A 237 8.77 -14.16 -7.70
CA GLU A 237 9.83 -13.21 -7.99
C GLU A 237 9.34 -11.78 -7.70
N MET A 238 10.04 -11.09 -6.79
CA MET A 238 9.70 -9.76 -6.32
C MET A 238 10.90 -8.83 -6.30
N ASP A 239 10.68 -7.59 -6.70
CA ASP A 239 11.64 -6.50 -6.58
C ASP A 239 10.87 -5.17 -6.46
N CYS A 240 11.54 -4.02 -6.51
CA CYS A 240 10.92 -2.71 -6.60
C CYS A 240 11.48 -1.93 -7.78
N ILE A 241 10.68 -1.79 -8.84
CA ILE A 241 11.05 -0.93 -9.96
C ILE A 241 10.58 0.51 -9.73
N ASN A 242 11.43 1.47 -10.09
CA ASN A 242 11.09 2.88 -10.06
C ASN A 242 10.53 3.33 -11.41
N CYS A 243 9.56 4.24 -11.39
CA CYS A 243 8.98 4.79 -12.60
C CYS A 243 10.04 5.55 -13.40
N SER A 244 10.22 5.20 -14.66
CA SER A 244 11.18 5.87 -15.55
C SER A 244 10.82 7.34 -15.83
N SER A 245 9.60 7.76 -15.52
CA SER A 245 9.11 9.12 -15.78
C SER A 245 9.08 10.02 -14.54
N CYS A 246 8.76 9.48 -13.35
CA CYS A 246 8.63 10.29 -12.13
C CYS A 246 9.51 9.81 -10.97
N GLY A 247 10.25 8.72 -11.12
CA GLY A 247 11.15 8.18 -10.10
C GLY A 247 10.48 7.47 -8.92
N TYR A 248 9.15 7.54 -8.78
CA TYR A 248 8.43 6.88 -7.68
C TYR A 248 8.47 5.35 -7.79
N PRO A 249 8.58 4.62 -6.66
CA PRO A 249 8.54 3.17 -6.64
C PRO A 249 7.16 2.67 -7.08
N HIS A 250 7.15 1.57 -7.82
CA HIS A 250 5.92 0.90 -8.22
C HIS A 250 5.45 -0.06 -7.13
N LEU A 251 4.15 0.00 -6.84
CA LEU A 251 3.44 -0.94 -6.00
C LEU A 251 2.34 -1.59 -6.83
N ASP A 252 2.55 -2.84 -7.18
CA ASP A 252 1.55 -3.72 -7.76
C ASP A 252 0.66 -4.26 -6.64
N LEU A 253 -0.65 -4.28 -6.86
CA LEU A 253 -1.65 -4.82 -5.95
C LEU A 253 -2.60 -5.79 -6.67
N ALA A 254 -3.31 -6.61 -5.91
CA ALA A 254 -4.33 -7.53 -6.40
C ALA A 254 -3.83 -8.39 -7.57
N ASP A 255 -4.51 -8.39 -8.71
CA ASP A 255 -4.14 -9.25 -9.85
C ASP A 255 -2.73 -8.99 -10.39
N PHE A 256 -2.23 -7.75 -10.30
CA PHE A 256 -0.85 -7.43 -10.70
C PHE A 256 0.18 -7.91 -9.67
N ALA A 257 -0.20 -8.01 -8.40
CA ALA A 257 0.66 -8.59 -7.37
C ALA A 257 0.65 -10.13 -7.32
N ARG A 258 -0.32 -10.77 -7.99
CA ARG A 258 -0.47 -12.23 -7.99
C ARG A 258 0.35 -12.93 -9.07
N THR A 259 0.79 -12.23 -10.10
CA THR A 259 1.54 -12.82 -11.21
C THR A 259 2.72 -11.91 -11.60
N PRO A 260 3.96 -12.41 -11.51
CA PRO A 260 5.12 -11.67 -12.00
C PRO A 260 4.96 -11.27 -13.47
N HIS A 261 5.23 -10.00 -13.77
CA HIS A 261 5.04 -9.43 -15.10
C HIS A 261 6.10 -8.37 -15.39
N ARG A 262 6.23 -7.99 -16.67
CA ARG A 262 7.30 -7.07 -17.11
C ARG A 262 6.87 -5.62 -17.20
N LYS A 263 5.59 -5.35 -17.47
CA LYS A 263 5.06 -4.02 -17.74
C LYS A 263 4.35 -3.50 -16.50
N HIS A 264 4.95 -2.53 -15.82
CA HIS A 264 4.40 -2.00 -14.58
C HIS A 264 3.75 -0.64 -14.82
N PHE A 265 2.65 -0.39 -14.12
CA PHE A 265 1.88 0.83 -14.25
C PHE A 265 2.10 1.73 -13.03
N CYS A 266 2.43 3.00 -13.24
CA CYS A 266 2.81 3.87 -12.13
C CYS A 266 1.56 4.45 -11.44
N GLY A 267 1.33 4.06 -10.18
CA GLY A 267 0.23 4.61 -9.38
C GLY A 267 0.34 6.12 -9.12
N ASN A 268 1.54 6.69 -9.16
CA ASN A 268 1.74 8.13 -8.91
C ASN A 268 1.46 9.00 -10.14
N CYS A 269 2.02 8.67 -11.32
CA CYS A 269 1.90 9.51 -12.52
C CYS A 269 1.01 8.92 -13.63
N GLY A 270 0.51 7.70 -13.47
CA GLY A 270 -0.38 7.05 -14.43
C GLY A 270 0.27 6.73 -15.77
N ARG A 271 1.61 6.63 -15.83
CA ARG A 271 2.34 6.19 -17.03
C ARG A 271 2.60 4.69 -16.97
N ASP A 272 2.52 4.05 -18.13
CA ASP A 272 2.62 2.60 -18.33
C ASP A 272 3.86 2.19 -19.14
N SER A 273 4.85 3.08 -19.22
CA SER A 273 6.10 2.88 -19.97
C SER A 273 7.24 2.31 -19.13
N THR A 274 6.98 1.85 -17.91
CA THR A 274 8.00 1.26 -17.02
C THR A 274 8.05 -0.25 -17.25
N TRP A 275 9.25 -0.76 -17.56
CA TRP A 275 9.47 -2.19 -17.81
C TRP A 275 10.63 -2.72 -16.98
N SER A 276 10.42 -3.85 -16.32
CA SER A 276 11.45 -4.61 -15.63
C SER A 276 12.22 -5.51 -16.61
N LYS A 277 13.44 -5.91 -16.22
CA LYS A 277 14.31 -6.77 -17.04
C LYS A 277 13.67 -8.15 -17.28
N GLY A 278 13.15 -8.75 -16.22
CA GLY A 278 12.39 -10.00 -16.22
C GLY A 278 11.04 -9.82 -15.51
N PRO A 279 10.14 -10.83 -15.56
CA PRO A 279 8.86 -10.78 -14.86
C PRO A 279 9.08 -10.70 -13.35
N ILE A 280 8.51 -9.68 -12.70
CA ILE A 280 8.54 -9.50 -11.24
C ILE A 280 7.16 -9.03 -10.75
N VAL A 281 6.89 -9.16 -9.46
CA VAL A 281 5.89 -8.36 -8.75
C VAL A 281 6.63 -7.17 -8.13
N SER A 282 6.23 -5.94 -8.46
CA SER A 282 6.87 -4.73 -7.94
C SER A 282 6.26 -4.28 -6.62
N THR A 283 7.05 -4.12 -5.56
CA THR A 283 6.57 -3.58 -4.28
C THR A 283 7.66 -2.82 -3.52
N PRO A 284 7.39 -1.62 -2.98
CA PRO A 284 8.32 -0.88 -2.13
C PRO A 284 8.60 -1.59 -0.79
N LEU A 285 7.83 -2.63 -0.45
CA LEU A 285 8.07 -3.43 0.75
C LEU A 285 9.27 -4.37 0.60
N LYS A 286 9.64 -4.75 -0.63
CA LYS A 286 10.76 -5.67 -0.87
C LYS A 286 12.12 -5.05 -0.51
N PRO A 287 12.48 -3.82 -0.93
CA PRO A 287 13.71 -3.17 -0.47
C PRO A 287 13.77 -2.95 1.04
N LEU A 288 12.63 -2.63 1.68
CA LEU A 288 12.54 -2.54 3.14
C LEU A 288 12.90 -3.87 3.79
N HIS A 289 12.25 -4.95 3.35
CA HIS A 289 12.53 -6.28 3.85
C HIS A 289 13.99 -6.67 3.66
N ASP A 290 14.51 -6.56 2.43
CA ASP A 290 15.87 -7.02 2.11
C ASP A 290 16.94 -6.24 2.87
N THR A 291 16.70 -4.95 3.13
CA THR A 291 17.65 -4.11 3.85
C THR A 291 17.60 -4.34 5.35
N PHE A 292 16.38 -4.44 5.91
CA PHE A 292 16.22 -4.47 7.35
C PHE A 292 16.19 -5.86 7.94
N ALA A 293 15.80 -6.89 7.19
CA ALA A 293 15.93 -8.28 7.60
C ALA A 293 17.40 -8.73 7.50
N LYS A 294 18.27 -8.09 8.29
CA LYS A 294 19.72 -8.35 8.39
C LYS A 294 20.04 -9.84 8.54
N ASN A 295 19.11 -10.58 9.13
CA ASN A 295 19.11 -12.03 9.17
C ASN A 295 17.85 -12.58 8.47
N LEU A 296 17.93 -12.80 7.15
CA LEU A 296 16.91 -13.51 6.36
C LEU A 296 16.78 -14.99 6.76
N LYS A 297 17.60 -15.48 7.69
CA LYS A 297 17.48 -16.84 8.18
C LYS A 297 16.29 -16.91 9.11
N TYR A 298 15.36 -17.76 8.70
CA TYR A 298 14.31 -18.26 9.55
C TYR A 298 14.89 -19.35 10.45
N GLU A 299 14.48 -19.35 11.71
CA GLU A 299 14.76 -20.44 12.64
C GLU A 299 13.45 -21.13 12.99
N THR A 300 13.37 -22.43 12.79
CA THR A 300 12.25 -23.21 13.31
C THR A 300 12.57 -23.60 14.75
N PRO A 301 11.82 -23.08 15.74
CA PRO A 301 12.11 -23.39 17.13
C PRO A 301 11.88 -24.88 17.41
N SER A 302 12.73 -25.48 18.24
CA SER A 302 12.61 -26.90 18.63
C SER A 302 11.45 -27.18 19.59
N ARG A 303 10.81 -26.12 20.09
CA ARG A 303 9.67 -26.19 21.01
C ARG A 303 8.46 -26.82 20.32
N THR A 304 7.75 -27.66 21.05
CA THR A 304 6.50 -28.30 20.61
C THR A 304 5.37 -27.97 21.57
N LEU A 305 4.14 -27.92 21.07
CA LEU A 305 2.93 -27.69 21.88
C LEU A 305 1.86 -28.73 21.52
N ASP A 306 1.25 -29.31 22.54
CA ASP A 306 0.11 -30.21 22.39
C ASP A 306 -1.15 -29.52 22.92
N LEU A 307 -2.03 -29.07 22.01
CA LEU A 307 -3.24 -28.34 22.36
C LEU A 307 -4.26 -29.23 23.11
N ASP A 308 -4.15 -30.56 22.98
CA ASP A 308 -5.06 -31.50 23.65
C ASP A 308 -4.89 -31.50 25.18
N GLN A 309 -3.77 -30.94 25.67
CA GLN A 309 -3.48 -30.76 27.09
C GLN A 309 -4.19 -29.54 27.69
N TYR A 310 -4.73 -28.65 26.86
CA TYR A 310 -5.37 -27.40 27.27
C TYR A 310 -6.90 -27.49 27.24
N LYS A 311 -7.47 -28.61 27.70
CA LYS A 311 -8.92 -28.81 27.78
C LYS A 311 -9.56 -27.73 28.64
N GLY A 312 -10.62 -27.10 28.13
CA GLY A 312 -11.32 -26.01 28.81
C GLY A 312 -10.66 -24.63 28.66
N CYS A 313 -9.52 -24.53 27.98
CA CYS A 313 -8.92 -23.25 27.60
C CYS A 313 -9.42 -22.79 26.23
N HIS A 314 -9.30 -21.49 25.98
CA HIS A 314 -9.46 -20.91 24.65
C HIS A 314 -8.10 -20.76 23.97
N TYR A 315 -8.00 -21.10 22.70
CA TYR A 315 -6.76 -20.92 21.96
C TYR A 315 -6.99 -20.36 20.57
N THR A 316 -5.98 -19.65 20.07
CA THR A 316 -5.97 -19.09 18.72
C THR A 316 -4.60 -19.35 18.10
N VAL A 317 -4.60 -19.75 16.83
CA VAL A 317 -3.44 -20.31 16.13
C VAL A 317 -3.26 -19.61 14.79
N TRP A 318 -2.02 -19.25 14.50
CA TRP A 318 -1.59 -18.66 13.22
C TRP A 318 -0.36 -19.40 12.70
N ALA A 319 -0.20 -19.48 11.39
CA ALA A 319 1.14 -19.61 10.82
C ALA A 319 1.89 -18.29 11.07
N SER A 320 3.14 -18.38 11.52
CA SER A 320 4.04 -17.21 11.49
C SER A 320 4.16 -16.68 10.05
N THR A 321 4.15 -15.37 9.85
CA THR A 321 4.34 -14.75 8.53
C THR A 321 5.70 -14.05 8.47
N PRO A 322 6.30 -13.93 7.27
CA PRO A 322 7.52 -13.15 7.09
C PRO A 322 7.29 -11.70 7.52
N ALA A 323 8.25 -11.13 8.25
CA ALA A 323 8.22 -9.71 8.54
C ALA A 323 8.42 -8.89 7.26
N ILE A 324 7.77 -7.73 7.18
CA ILE A 324 8.10 -6.69 6.20
C ILE A 324 9.35 -5.93 6.65
N VAL A 325 9.52 -5.72 7.96
CA VAL A 325 10.71 -5.12 8.58
C VAL A 325 11.06 -5.94 9.82
N TRP A 326 12.34 -6.32 9.96
CA TRP A 326 12.84 -7.06 11.11
C TRP A 326 14.26 -6.64 11.47
N THR A 327 14.43 -5.64 12.33
CA THR A 327 15.76 -5.06 12.60
C THR A 327 16.57 -5.79 13.68
N ALA A 328 15.97 -6.77 14.36
CA ALA A 328 16.67 -7.50 15.42
C ALA A 328 17.77 -8.40 14.83
N GLU A 329 18.88 -8.53 15.56
CA GLU A 329 20.03 -9.34 15.13
C GLU A 329 19.74 -10.85 15.16
N ARG A 330 18.76 -11.26 15.96
CA ARG A 330 18.34 -12.66 16.05
C ARG A 330 17.46 -13.08 14.87
N PRO A 331 17.47 -14.39 14.50
CA PRO A 331 16.56 -14.94 13.50
C PRO A 331 15.09 -14.63 13.80
N GLN A 332 14.30 -14.56 12.73
CA GLN A 332 12.85 -14.63 12.84
C GLN A 332 12.44 -16.09 13.05
N GLU A 333 11.56 -16.33 14.00
CA GLU A 333 11.01 -17.66 14.23
C GLU A 333 10.00 -18.02 13.12
N PHE A 334 10.17 -19.21 12.55
CA PHE A 334 9.31 -19.78 11.51
C PHE A 334 8.67 -21.06 12.02
N GLY A 335 7.37 -20.97 12.27
CA GLY A 335 6.56 -22.06 12.79
C GLY A 335 5.10 -21.65 12.94
N ILE A 336 4.47 -22.12 14.02
CA ILE A 336 3.07 -21.90 14.36
C ILE A 336 3.00 -21.06 15.63
N HIS A 337 2.41 -19.89 15.53
CA HIS A 337 2.20 -18.99 16.66
C HIS A 337 0.88 -19.33 17.36
N VAL A 338 0.92 -19.45 18.68
CA VAL A 338 -0.22 -19.89 19.48
C VAL A 338 -0.43 -18.99 20.68
N HIS A 339 -1.67 -18.56 20.86
CA HIS A 339 -2.16 -18.04 22.13
C HIS A 339 -3.05 -19.08 22.81
N VAL A 340 -2.85 -19.31 24.11
CA VAL A 340 -3.78 -20.09 24.96
C VAL A 340 -4.18 -19.26 26.18
N HIS A 341 -5.46 -19.28 26.51
CA HIS A 341 -6.08 -18.56 27.62
C HIS A 341 -6.87 -19.52 28.51
N ASP A 342 -6.66 -19.43 29.83
CA ASP A 342 -7.36 -20.24 30.84
C ASP A 342 -8.72 -19.64 31.30
N GLY A 343 -9.20 -18.63 30.58
CA GLY A 343 -10.39 -17.83 30.93
C GLY A 343 -10.08 -16.58 31.76
N THR A 344 -8.89 -16.48 32.37
CA THR A 344 -8.47 -15.32 33.16
C THR A 344 -7.24 -14.62 32.60
N SER A 345 -6.28 -15.40 32.10
CA SER A 345 -4.99 -14.93 31.66
C SER A 345 -4.52 -15.67 30.42
N ARG A 346 -3.58 -15.06 29.71
CA ARG A 346 -2.88 -15.73 28.60
C ARG A 346 -1.72 -16.52 29.18
N ILE A 347 -1.79 -17.84 29.07
CA ILE A 347 -0.82 -18.78 29.63
C ILE A 347 0.19 -19.30 28.58
N VAL A 348 -0.13 -19.14 27.30
CA VAL A 348 0.80 -19.40 26.19
C VAL A 348 0.74 -18.21 25.22
N ASP A 349 1.91 -17.71 24.84
CA ASP A 349 2.14 -16.70 23.79
C ASP A 349 3.55 -16.92 23.22
N ASP A 350 3.65 -17.83 22.26
CA ASP A 350 4.95 -18.18 21.65
C ASP A 350 4.76 -18.79 20.24
N THR A 351 5.87 -18.92 19.52
CA THR A 351 5.96 -19.65 18.24
C THR A 351 6.63 -21.00 18.46
N PHE A 352 6.03 -22.04 17.88
CA PHE A 352 6.42 -23.44 18.03
C PHE A 352 6.79 -24.04 16.68
N GLY A 353 7.74 -24.98 16.66
CA GLY A 353 8.10 -25.71 15.44
C GLY A 353 7.05 -26.77 15.09
N GLU A 354 6.41 -27.35 16.10
CA GLU A 354 5.33 -28.33 15.96
C GLU A 354 4.20 -28.02 16.94
N VAL A 355 2.96 -28.05 16.46
CA VAL A 355 1.75 -27.93 17.28
C VAL A 355 0.85 -29.11 16.96
N LYS A 356 0.33 -29.80 17.97
CA LYS A 356 -0.62 -30.91 17.81
C LYS A 356 -2.02 -30.51 18.24
N LEU A 357 -3.02 -31.05 17.56
CA LEU A 357 -4.43 -30.96 17.90
C LEU A 357 -5.12 -32.26 17.47
N ASP A 358 -5.96 -32.81 18.34
CA ASP A 358 -6.63 -34.10 18.16
C ASP A 358 -5.65 -35.24 17.82
N GLY A 359 -4.49 -35.25 18.49
CA GLY A 359 -3.42 -36.21 18.30
C GLY A 359 -2.62 -36.08 17.00
N ALA A 360 -2.93 -35.11 16.13
CA ALA A 360 -2.27 -34.90 14.84
C ALA A 360 -1.47 -33.58 14.79
N PRO A 361 -0.31 -33.55 14.12
CA PRO A 361 0.43 -32.31 13.91
C PRO A 361 -0.31 -31.39 12.94
N LEU A 362 -0.38 -30.10 13.27
CA LEU A 362 -0.88 -29.05 12.39
C LEU A 362 0.15 -28.74 11.30
N GLU A 363 -0.31 -28.57 10.07
CA GLU A 363 0.54 -28.21 8.94
C GLU A 363 0.53 -26.69 8.71
N ARG A 364 1.67 -26.02 8.89
CA ARG A 364 1.81 -24.56 8.67
C ARG A 364 1.27 -24.12 7.29
N ALA A 365 1.52 -24.91 6.25
CA ALA A 365 1.03 -24.62 4.90
C ALA A 365 -0.52 -24.59 4.79
N LYS A 366 -1.21 -25.45 5.54
CA LYS A 366 -2.68 -25.41 5.61
C LYS A 366 -3.17 -24.22 6.43
N LEU A 367 -2.46 -23.89 7.51
CA LEU A 367 -2.78 -22.73 8.34
C LEU A 367 -2.68 -21.43 7.55
N ILE A 368 -1.60 -21.22 6.78
CA ILE A 368 -1.44 -20.01 5.97
C ILE A 368 -2.53 -19.86 4.90
N GLU A 369 -2.89 -20.94 4.21
CA GLU A 369 -4.01 -20.92 3.24
C GLU A 369 -5.34 -20.59 3.93
N ALA A 370 -5.56 -21.10 5.14
CA ALA A 370 -6.75 -20.79 5.91
C ALA A 370 -6.77 -19.33 6.42
N MET A 371 -5.62 -18.73 6.71
CA MET A 371 -5.49 -17.30 7.07
C MET A 371 -5.74 -16.40 5.85
N ILE A 372 -5.18 -16.76 4.70
CA ILE A 372 -5.39 -16.08 3.41
C ILE A 372 -6.86 -16.12 3.02
N ALA A 373 -7.50 -17.30 3.06
CA ALA A 373 -8.90 -17.48 2.70
C ALA A 373 -9.88 -16.68 3.58
N ARG A 374 -9.50 -16.38 4.84
CA ARG A 374 -10.31 -15.56 5.76
C ARG A 374 -10.02 -14.07 5.67
N SER A 375 -9.01 -13.67 4.91
CA SER A 375 -8.66 -12.26 4.74
C SER A 375 -9.58 -11.61 3.71
N VAL A 376 -10.23 -10.52 4.10
CA VAL A 376 -11.05 -9.71 3.20
C VAL A 376 -10.15 -8.67 2.55
N VAL A 377 -9.92 -8.78 1.24
CA VAL A 377 -8.97 -7.96 0.46
C VAL A 377 -9.58 -7.36 -0.80
#